data_AF-A0A7S8EDI5-F1
#
_entry.id   AF-A0A7S8EDI5-F1
#
_cell.length_a   1.000
_cell.length_b   1.000
_cell.length_c   1.000
_cell.angle_alpha   90.00
_cell.angle_beta   90.00
_cell.angle_gamma   90.00
#
_symmetry.space_group_name_H-M   'P 1'
#
loop_
_entity.id
_entity.type
_entity.pdbx_description
1 polymer ?
#
loop_
_entity_poly.entity_id
_entity_poly.type
_entity_poly.pdbx_seq_one_letter_code
_entity_poly.pdbx_strand_id
1 'polypeptide(L)'
;MVYAEELSEKGILDAIRQGHSYVSAGPELVFTAQTETGKKAMVGDLIPDEAATIMVTWQDAHKGDVLRLIVDGKVQEHMPIGETGEKMWAFPASHARYCSIELGDAQGDMWAVTNRFSLGNHGNKHLSVARCTL
;
A
#
# COMPACT_ATOMS: atom_id res chain seq x y z
N MET A 1 -9.28 -1.66 -6.94
CA MET A 1 -8.50 -1.86 -8.17
C MET A 1 -7.64 -3.11 -8.05
N VAL A 2 -7.35 -3.79 -9.16
CA VAL A 2 -6.48 -4.98 -9.20
C VAL A 2 -5.44 -4.79 -10.32
N TYR A 3 -4.17 -5.03 -10.01
CA TYR A 3 -3.07 -4.99 -10.97
C TYR A 3 -2.80 -6.39 -11.48
N ALA A 4 -3.38 -6.73 -12.63
CA ALA A 4 -3.21 -8.05 -13.25
C ALA A 4 -2.34 -7.95 -14.50
N GLU A 5 -1.47 -8.95 -14.71
CA GLU A 5 -0.69 -9.08 -15.93
C GLU A 5 -1.58 -9.32 -17.16
N GLU A 6 -2.71 -10.02 -16.96
CA GLU A 6 -3.68 -10.32 -17.99
C GLU A 6 -5.11 -10.01 -17.51
N LEU A 7 -5.91 -9.42 -18.41
CA LEU A 7 -7.35 -9.18 -18.19
C LEU A 7 -8.17 -10.46 -18.46
N SER A 8 -7.84 -11.52 -17.73
CA SER A 8 -8.58 -12.79 -17.70
C SER A 8 -9.03 -13.08 -16.28
N GLU A 9 -10.05 -13.91 -16.09
CA GLU A 9 -10.49 -14.33 -14.74
C GLU A 9 -9.31 -14.91 -13.95
N LYS A 10 -8.52 -15.78 -14.58
CA LYS A 10 -7.31 -16.35 -13.98
C LYS A 10 -6.30 -15.27 -13.61
N GLY A 11 -5.98 -14.34 -14.52
CA GLY A 11 -5.02 -13.26 -14.27
C GLY A 11 -5.44 -12.36 -13.11
N ILE A 12 -6.72 -11.99 -13.05
CA ILE A 12 -7.30 -11.19 -11.96
C ILE A 12 -7.22 -11.94 -10.63
N LEU A 13 -7.61 -13.22 -10.60
CA LEU A 13 -7.55 -14.02 -9.38
C LEU A 13 -6.11 -14.25 -8.91
N ASP A 14 -5.18 -14.44 -9.83
CA ASP A 14 -3.76 -14.62 -9.51
C ASP A 14 -3.15 -13.33 -8.93
N ALA A 15 -3.51 -12.15 -9.47
CA ALA A 15 -3.13 -10.86 -8.91
C ALA A 15 -3.70 -10.64 -7.50
N ILE A 16 -4.99 -10.96 -7.28
CA ILE A 16 -5.61 -10.86 -5.95
C ILE A 16 -4.91 -11.77 -4.94
N ARG A 17 -4.58 -13.01 -5.32
CA ARG A 17 -3.86 -13.96 -4.44
C ARG A 17 -2.46 -13.47 -4.06
N GLN A 18 -1.81 -12.72 -4.95
CA GLN A 18 -0.51 -12.09 -4.71
C GLN A 18 -0.61 -10.79 -3.91
N GLY A 19 -1.83 -10.30 -3.64
CA GLY A 19 -2.03 -9.04 -2.94
C GLY A 19 -1.84 -7.81 -3.83
N HIS A 20 -1.83 -7.97 -5.17
CA HIS A 20 -1.70 -6.89 -6.15
C HIS A 20 -3.02 -6.12 -6.32
N SER A 21 -3.54 -5.59 -5.22
CA SER A 21 -4.81 -4.85 -5.22
C SER A 21 -4.88 -3.82 -4.09
N TYR A 22 -5.82 -2.91 -4.25
CA TYR A 22 -6.27 -1.99 -3.21
C TYR A 22 -7.76 -1.77 -3.33
N VAL A 23 -8.42 -1.39 -2.24
CA VAL A 23 -9.85 -1.03 -2.24
C VAL A 23 -9.95 0.48 -2.20
N SER A 24 -10.85 1.04 -2.99
CA SER A 24 -11.14 2.47 -2.99
C SER A 24 -12.62 2.73 -3.26
N ALA A 25 -13.14 3.78 -2.62
CA ALA A 25 -14.47 4.36 -2.79
C ALA A 25 -14.42 5.73 -3.47
N GLY A 26 -13.40 5.99 -4.30
CA GLY A 26 -13.29 7.21 -5.12
C GLY A 26 -11.84 7.50 -5.51
N PRO A 27 -10.97 7.88 -4.54
CA PRO A 27 -9.61 8.30 -4.84
C PRO A 27 -8.75 7.20 -5.47
N GLU A 28 -7.91 7.56 -6.44
CA GLU A 28 -6.84 6.67 -6.90
C GLU A 28 -5.69 6.68 -5.88
N LEU A 29 -5.20 5.49 -5.53
CA LEU A 29 -4.10 5.34 -4.59
C LEU A 29 -3.07 4.34 -5.13
N VAL A 30 -1.92 4.83 -5.55
CA VAL A 30 -0.85 4.00 -6.12
C VAL A 30 0.30 3.93 -5.13
N PHE A 31 0.67 2.71 -4.74
CA PHE A 31 1.70 2.46 -3.75
C PHE A 31 2.80 1.56 -4.32
N THR A 32 4.02 2.10 -4.38
CA THR A 32 5.16 1.46 -5.03
C THR A 32 6.41 1.58 -4.16
N ALA A 33 7.41 0.79 -4.50
CA ALA A 33 8.72 0.90 -3.91
C ALA A 33 9.83 0.72 -4.94
N GLN A 34 10.97 1.29 -4.62
CA GLN A 34 12.21 1.10 -5.36
C GLN A 34 13.33 0.82 -4.36
N THR A 35 13.99 -0.31 -4.54
CA THR A 35 15.18 -0.69 -3.78
C THR A 35 16.38 0.17 -4.17
N GLU A 36 17.42 0.19 -3.34
CA GLU A 36 18.69 0.87 -3.66
C GLU A 36 19.35 0.33 -4.94
N THR A 37 19.15 -0.96 -5.25
CA THR A 37 19.61 -1.59 -6.51
C THR A 37 18.76 -1.21 -7.73
N GLY A 38 17.71 -0.41 -7.54
CA GLY A 38 16.84 0.10 -8.60
C GLY A 38 15.68 -0.83 -8.96
N LYS A 39 15.57 -2.01 -8.33
CA LYS A 39 14.42 -2.91 -8.52
C LYS A 39 13.15 -2.22 -8.04
N LYS A 40 12.17 -2.11 -8.93
CA LYS A 40 10.82 -1.62 -8.63
C LYS A 40 9.95 -2.77 -8.13
N ALA A 41 9.03 -2.43 -7.24
CA ALA A 41 8.05 -3.35 -6.70
C ALA A 41 6.75 -2.58 -6.41
N MET A 42 5.63 -3.28 -6.39
CA MET A 42 4.30 -2.71 -6.13
C MET A 42 3.63 -3.39 -4.94
N VAL A 43 2.47 -2.85 -4.53
CA VAL A 43 1.67 -3.44 -3.47
C VAL A 43 1.49 -4.95 -3.66
N GLY A 44 1.68 -5.74 -2.59
CA GLY A 44 1.65 -7.21 -2.62
C GLY A 44 3.01 -7.87 -2.87
N ASP A 45 3.98 -7.15 -3.42
CA ASP A 45 5.33 -7.69 -3.62
C ASP A 45 6.14 -7.83 -2.33
N LEU A 46 7.18 -8.66 -2.44
CA LEU A 46 8.25 -8.79 -1.46
C LEU A 46 9.47 -7.99 -1.90
N ILE A 47 9.83 -6.95 -1.14
CA ILE A 47 11.13 -6.28 -1.25
C ILE A 47 12.17 -7.12 -0.48
N PRO A 48 13.36 -7.39 -1.07
CA PRO A 48 14.48 -7.97 -0.34
C PRO A 48 14.83 -7.20 0.94
N ASP A 49 15.58 -7.81 1.86
CA ASP A 49 16.03 -7.12 3.08
C ASP A 49 17.16 -6.12 2.78
N GLU A 50 16.80 -5.02 2.12
CA GLU A 50 17.68 -3.93 1.73
C GLU A 50 16.97 -2.58 1.90
N ALA A 51 17.73 -1.50 1.82
CA ALA A 51 17.15 -0.16 1.86
C ALA A 51 16.26 0.06 0.62
N ALA A 52 15.11 0.70 0.84
CA ALA A 52 14.16 1.02 -0.22
C ALA A 52 13.55 2.40 0.00
N THR A 53 13.20 3.06 -1.10
CA THR A 53 12.30 4.20 -1.10
C THR A 53 10.92 3.71 -1.42
N ILE A 54 9.97 4.01 -0.54
CA ILE A 54 8.56 3.71 -0.76
C ILE A 54 7.85 5.00 -1.13
N MET A 55 6.98 4.94 -2.12
CA MET A 55 6.27 6.08 -2.67
C MET A 55 4.79 5.79 -2.75
N VAL A 56 3.98 6.77 -2.35
CA VAL A 56 2.56 6.81 -2.65
C VAL A 56 2.23 8.03 -3.47
N THR A 57 1.35 7.85 -4.46
CA THR A 57 0.71 8.93 -5.18
C THR A 57 -0.80 8.77 -5.05
N TRP A 58 -1.50 9.90 -4.96
CA TRP A 58 -2.96 9.90 -4.90
C TRP A 58 -3.55 10.94 -5.85
N GLN A 59 -4.77 10.66 -6.31
CA GLN A 59 -5.58 11.55 -7.14
C GLN A 59 -7.04 11.46 -6.70
N ASP A 60 -7.81 12.52 -6.95
CA ASP A 60 -9.23 12.63 -6.64
C ASP A 60 -9.57 12.42 -5.14
N ALA A 61 -8.64 12.78 -4.24
CA ALA A 61 -8.90 12.84 -2.81
C ALA A 61 -9.76 14.07 -2.45
N HIS A 62 -10.43 14.05 -1.30
CA HIS A 62 -11.15 15.22 -0.82
C HIS A 62 -10.22 16.12 0.00
N LYS A 63 -10.47 17.43 -0.07
CA LYS A 63 -9.72 18.40 0.72
C LYS A 63 -9.85 18.10 2.21
N GLY A 64 -8.72 17.88 2.88
CA GLY A 64 -8.68 17.58 4.31
C GLY A 64 -8.77 16.10 4.64
N ASP A 65 -8.82 15.22 3.63
CA ASP A 65 -8.54 13.80 3.82
C ASP A 65 -7.15 13.62 4.44
N VAL A 66 -6.98 12.47 5.10
CA VAL A 66 -5.81 12.10 5.88
C VAL A 66 -5.19 10.85 5.28
N LEU A 67 -3.92 10.97 4.92
CA LEU A 67 -3.06 9.86 4.53
C LEU A 67 -2.37 9.29 5.77
N ARG A 68 -2.38 7.97 5.92
CA ARG A 68 -1.68 7.26 7.01
C ARG A 68 -0.73 6.21 6.43
N LEU A 69 0.51 6.23 6.92
CA LEU A 69 1.46 5.13 6.72
C LEU A 69 1.36 4.18 7.91
N ILE A 70 0.98 2.94 7.65
CA ILE A 70 0.94 1.87 8.63
C ILE A 70 2.20 1.02 8.49
N VAL A 71 2.97 0.86 9.55
CA VAL A 71 4.17 0.01 9.59
C VAL A 71 4.00 -1.02 10.71
N ASP A 72 4.13 -2.30 10.39
CA ASP A 72 3.95 -3.40 11.35
C ASP A 72 2.65 -3.30 12.18
N GLY A 73 1.59 -2.73 11.59
CA GLY A 73 0.28 -2.58 12.22
C GLY A 73 0.12 -1.35 13.10
N LYS A 74 1.09 -0.42 13.07
CA LYS A 74 1.04 0.86 13.80
C LYS A 74 1.04 2.03 12.84
N VAL A 75 0.28 3.07 13.15
CA VAL A 75 0.35 4.35 12.43
C VAL A 75 1.71 4.98 12.72
N GLN A 76 2.56 5.05 11.69
CA GLN A 76 3.88 5.66 11.78
C GLN A 76 3.84 7.13 11.37
N GLU A 77 3.01 7.46 10.38
CA GLU A 77 2.77 8.83 9.94
C GLU A 77 1.27 9.04 9.69
N HIS A 78 0.80 10.24 10.01
CA HIS A 78 -0.49 10.76 9.55
C HIS A 78 -0.26 12.17 9.00
N MET A 79 -0.93 12.53 7.91
CA MET A 79 -0.89 13.90 7.40
C MET A 79 -2.16 14.25 6.63
N PRO A 80 -2.65 15.50 6.75
CA PRO A 80 -3.67 15.99 5.84
C PRO A 80 -3.10 16.08 4.43
N ILE A 81 -3.92 15.81 3.43
CA ILE A 81 -3.57 15.87 2.01
C ILE A 81 -4.52 16.80 1.24
N GLY A 82 -4.03 17.25 0.08
CA GLY A 82 -4.87 17.85 -0.96
C GLY A 82 -5.43 16.79 -1.91
N GLU A 83 -6.12 17.25 -2.95
CA GLU A 83 -6.82 16.38 -3.90
C GLU A 83 -5.88 15.44 -4.68
N THR A 84 -4.69 15.94 -5.03
CA THR A 84 -3.64 15.18 -5.73
C THR A 84 -2.29 15.44 -5.07
N GLY A 85 -1.43 14.42 -5.04
CA GLY A 85 -0.08 14.58 -4.56
C GLY A 85 0.72 13.29 -4.49
N GLU A 86 1.92 13.42 -3.94
CA GLU A 86 2.84 12.31 -3.72
C GLU A 86 3.55 12.45 -2.37
N LYS A 87 3.98 11.31 -1.84
CA LYS A 87 4.80 11.24 -0.63
C LYS A 87 5.77 10.07 -0.75
N MET A 88 7.01 10.33 -0.32
CA MET A 88 8.07 9.33 -0.27
C MET A 88 8.59 9.15 1.14
N TRP A 89 9.01 7.92 1.43
CA TRP A 89 9.67 7.53 2.66
C TRP A 89 10.91 6.69 2.35
N ALA A 90 12.01 7.00 3.03
CA ALA A 90 13.17 6.13 3.05
C ALA A 90 12.97 5.05 4.12
N PHE A 91 13.04 3.78 3.72
CA PHE A 91 12.99 2.61 4.59
C PHE A 91 14.38 1.97 4.62
N PRO A 92 15.10 2.05 5.75
CA PRO A 92 16.32 1.28 5.94
C PRO A 92 16.06 -0.23 5.87
N ALA A 93 17.10 -1.01 5.60
CA ALA A 93 17.04 -2.47 5.73
C ALA A 93 16.55 -2.87 7.13
N SER A 94 15.77 -3.95 7.20
CA SER A 94 15.17 -4.50 8.43
C SER A 94 14.30 -3.52 9.25
N HIS A 95 13.88 -2.38 8.68
CA HIS A 95 13.10 -1.37 9.41
C HIS A 95 11.65 -1.81 9.69
N ALA A 96 11.09 -2.66 8.84
CA ALA A 96 9.70 -3.10 8.90
C ALA A 96 9.55 -4.52 8.35
N ARG A 97 8.52 -5.25 8.78
CA ARG A 97 8.11 -6.51 8.14
C ARG A 97 7.10 -6.26 7.03
N TYR A 98 6.22 -5.29 7.25
CA TYR A 98 5.28 -4.83 6.23
C TYR A 98 4.87 -3.39 6.44
N CYS A 99 4.36 -2.78 5.37
CA CYS A 99 3.66 -1.50 5.45
C CYS A 99 2.45 -1.45 4.52
N SER A 100 1.52 -0.54 4.80
CA SER A 100 0.35 -0.25 3.95
C SER A 100 0.00 1.22 4.05
N ILE A 101 -0.79 1.71 3.09
CA ILE A 101 -1.31 3.06 3.09
C ILE A 101 -2.82 3.02 3.28
N GLU A 102 -3.31 3.93 4.13
CA GLU A 102 -4.73 4.22 4.30
C GLU A 102 -4.98 5.68 3.94
N LEU A 103 -6.07 5.94 3.24
CA LEU A 103 -6.59 7.27 2.95
C LEU A 103 -8.03 7.29 3.46
N GLY A 104 -8.34 8.24 4.34
CA GLY A 104 -9.66 8.41 4.91
C GLY A 104 -9.90 9.85 5.30
N ASP A 105 -11.07 10.17 5.84
CA ASP A 105 -11.33 11.51 6.33
C ASP A 105 -10.76 11.75 7.74
N ALA A 106 -11.01 12.95 8.27
CA ALA A 106 -10.58 13.34 9.61
C ALA A 106 -11.40 12.66 10.73
N GLN A 107 -12.57 12.08 10.41
CA GLN A 107 -13.47 11.39 11.33
C GLN A 107 -13.12 9.90 11.46
N GLY A 108 -12.35 9.37 10.51
CA GLY A 108 -11.91 7.97 10.49
C GLY A 108 -12.61 7.11 9.44
N ASP A 109 -13.51 7.68 8.64
CA ASP A 109 -14.11 6.95 7.52
C ASP A 109 -13.05 6.73 6.43
N MET A 110 -13.11 5.55 5.79
CA MET A 110 -12.03 5.10 4.92
C MET A 110 -12.43 5.20 3.45
N TRP A 111 -11.61 5.92 2.68
CA TRP A 111 -11.79 6.08 1.24
C TRP A 111 -10.99 5.05 0.46
N ALA A 112 -9.73 4.82 0.82
CA ALA A 112 -8.90 3.84 0.15
C ALA A 112 -7.92 3.16 1.11
N VAL A 113 -7.61 1.90 0.84
CA VAL A 113 -6.62 1.13 1.58
C VAL A 113 -5.89 0.16 0.66
N THR A 114 -4.57 0.15 0.76
CA THR A 114 -3.72 -0.76 -0.02
C THR A 114 -3.61 -2.11 0.68
N ASN A 115 -3.39 -3.16 -0.10
CA ASN A 115 -2.78 -4.35 0.48
C ASN A 115 -1.38 -4.03 1.04
N ARG A 116 -0.78 -5.02 1.70
CA ARG A 116 0.51 -4.86 2.35
C ARG A 116 1.65 -4.95 1.34
N PHE A 117 2.63 -4.09 1.54
CA PHE A 117 3.99 -4.28 1.06
C PHE A 117 4.74 -5.15 2.07
N SER A 118 5.38 -6.25 1.65
CA SER A 118 6.22 -7.05 2.55
C SER A 118 7.70 -6.71 2.36
N LEU A 119 8.45 -6.61 3.44
CA LEU A 119 9.88 -6.31 3.42
C LEU A 119 10.68 -7.45 4.08
N GLY A 120 11.84 -7.75 3.51
CA GLY A 120 12.76 -8.77 4.01
C GLY A 120 12.28 -10.21 3.79
N ASN A 121 12.96 -11.18 4.39
CA ASN A 121 12.62 -12.61 4.23
C ASN A 121 11.73 -13.11 5.38
N HIS A 122 10.69 -12.35 5.70
CA HIS A 122 9.69 -12.77 6.69
C HIS A 122 8.65 -13.61 5.95
N GLY A 123 8.88 -14.92 5.94
CA GLY A 123 8.09 -15.90 5.21
C GLY A 123 6.60 -15.57 5.18
N ASN A 124 6.04 -15.56 3.97
CA ASN A 124 4.66 -15.24 3.65
C ASN A 124 3.69 -16.17 4.41
N LYS A 125 3.36 -15.84 5.65
CA LYS A 125 2.48 -16.65 6.54
C LYS A 125 1.50 -15.82 7.36
N HIS A 126 1.12 -14.65 6.89
CA HIS A 126 -0.03 -13.96 7.46
C HIS A 126 -0.92 -13.34 6.39
N LEU A 127 -1.80 -14.19 5.84
CA LEU A 127 -3.09 -13.75 5.32
C LEU A 127 -3.83 -13.04 6.45
N SER A 128 -3.66 -11.72 6.54
CA SER A 128 -4.52 -10.89 7.36
C SER A 128 -5.86 -10.76 6.64
N VAL A 129 -6.85 -11.49 7.13
CA VAL A 129 -8.24 -11.30 6.74
C VAL A 129 -8.72 -10.01 7.41
N ALA A 130 -8.83 -8.93 6.64
CA ALA A 130 -9.65 -7.79 7.05
C ALA A 130 -11.12 -8.22 6.91
N ARG A 131 -11.77 -8.56 8.02
CA ARG A 131 -13.24 -8.70 8.03
C ARG A 131 -13.84 -7.31 8.06
N CYS A 132 -14.31 -6.82 6.92
CA CYS A 132 -15.32 -5.76 6.91
C CYS A 132 -16.64 -6.39 7.35
N THR A 133 -17.04 -6.16 8.60
CA THR A 133 -18.45 -6.31 9.00
C THR A 133 -19.21 -5.11 8.47
N LEU A 134 -20.14 -5.36 7.54
CA LEU A 134 -21.19 -4.43 7.13
C LEU A 134 -22.26 -4.32 8.21
#